data_AF-A0A9Q8X1E6-F1
#
_entry.id   AF-A0A9Q8X1E6-F1
#
_cell.length_a   1.000
_cell.length_b   1.000
_cell.length_c   1.000
_cell.angle_alpha   90.00
_cell.angle_beta   90.00
_cell.angle_gamma   90.00
#
_symmetry.space_group_name_H-M   'P 1'
#
loop_
_entity.id
_entity.type
_entity.pdbx_description
1 polymer ?
#
loop_
_entity_poly.entity_id
_entity_poly.type
_entity_poly.pdbx_seq_one_letter_code
_entity_poly.pdbx_strand_id
1 'polypeptide(L)'
;MKFQLLYKFLHFDKFITFDEGQRNINENDKYYSKIFSFENQKRFYFLNKICGFPLPFGKLLEKSDKHYSFFDPKIFNHPIKSTTFLKKKKITKKITKIFFGVSSNWVFSHREDLLHKPKIIEKKINEAALKINKLCPDIYIPHPREDERIIELLNENITVVNCPNGSEDFVNKLALSNEIEVFTEKSGIVFDLNKKIKISFIDLFNRFSKSEYDKFKNQYKEFKKSN
;
A
#
# COMPACT_ATOMS: atom_id res chain seq x y z
N MET A 1 24.59 -1.79 5.51
CA MET A 1 25.32 -1.38 6.73
C MET A 1 24.38 -0.95 7.85
N LYS A 2 23.37 -0.10 7.59
CA LYS A 2 22.40 0.35 8.62
C LYS A 2 21.74 -0.80 9.39
N PHE A 3 21.17 -1.80 8.69
CA PHE A 3 20.60 -2.99 9.34
C PHE A 3 21.59 -3.74 10.24
N GLN A 4 22.82 -3.96 9.79
CA GLN A 4 23.78 -4.73 10.59
C GLN A 4 24.23 -4.00 11.87
N LEU A 5 24.22 -2.66 11.85
CA LEU A 5 24.47 -1.87 13.07
C LEU A 5 23.31 -2.04 14.05
N LEU A 6 22.05 -1.98 13.56
CA LEU A 6 20.87 -2.28 14.37
C LEU A 6 20.94 -3.70 14.95
N TYR A 7 21.26 -4.70 14.13
CA TYR A 7 21.43 -6.09 14.55
C TYR A 7 22.54 -6.27 15.60
N LYS A 8 23.61 -5.47 15.54
CA LYS A 8 24.73 -5.57 16.51
C LYS A 8 24.40 -4.93 17.86
N PHE A 9 23.66 -3.83 17.87
CA PHE A 9 23.49 -2.99 19.06
C PHE A 9 22.11 -3.06 19.71
N LEU A 10 21.09 -3.58 19.01
CA LEU A 10 19.77 -3.78 19.59
C LEU A 10 19.66 -5.15 20.25
N HIS A 11 18.98 -5.21 21.38
CA HIS A 11 18.52 -6.46 21.97
C HIS A 11 17.20 -6.88 21.29
N PHE A 12 17.10 -8.16 20.94
CA PHE A 12 15.91 -8.75 20.34
C PHE A 12 15.79 -10.22 20.78
N ASP A 13 14.56 -10.70 20.91
CA ASP A 13 14.30 -12.08 21.34
C ASP A 13 14.48 -13.10 20.21
N LYS A 14 14.19 -12.69 18.96
CA LYS A 14 14.28 -13.54 17.77
C LYS A 14 14.76 -12.76 16.56
N PHE A 15 15.57 -13.41 15.73
CA PHE A 15 15.99 -12.93 14.42
C PHE A 15 15.38 -13.77 13.30
N ILE A 16 14.31 -13.25 12.71
CA ILE A 16 13.58 -13.87 11.61
C ILE A 16 14.00 -13.24 10.29
N THR A 17 14.19 -14.07 9.28
CA THR A 17 14.50 -13.64 7.91
C THR A 17 13.45 -14.15 6.92
N PHE A 18 13.40 -13.54 5.73
CA PHE A 18 12.51 -13.94 4.65
C PHE A 18 13.17 -13.69 3.29
N ASP A 19 12.59 -14.24 2.24
CA ASP A 19 13.09 -14.05 0.87
C ASP A 19 13.05 -12.58 0.44
N GLU A 20 14.16 -12.08 -0.12
CA GLU A 20 14.19 -10.78 -0.78
C GLU A 20 13.55 -10.87 -2.18
N GLY A 21 13.72 -12.02 -2.84
CA GLY A 21 13.17 -12.28 -4.16
C GLY A 21 13.83 -13.48 -4.84
N GLN A 22 13.89 -13.48 -6.16
CA GLN A 22 14.43 -14.61 -6.94
C GLN A 22 15.90 -14.92 -6.62
N ARG A 23 16.66 -13.96 -6.10
CA ARG A 23 18.06 -14.18 -5.69
C ARG A 23 18.19 -15.25 -4.60
N ASN A 24 17.16 -15.44 -3.78
CA ASN A 24 17.13 -16.44 -2.72
C ASN A 24 17.10 -17.89 -3.23
N ILE A 25 16.79 -18.15 -4.50
CA ILE A 25 16.85 -19.52 -5.06
C ILE A 25 18.14 -19.79 -5.83
N ASN A 26 19.06 -18.81 -5.92
CA ASN A 26 20.36 -18.99 -6.54
C ASN A 26 21.42 -19.25 -5.48
N GLU A 27 21.87 -20.50 -5.35
CA GLU A 27 22.90 -20.91 -4.39
C GLU A 27 24.24 -20.17 -4.55
N ASN A 28 24.55 -19.71 -5.77
CA ASN A 28 25.78 -19.00 -6.09
C ASN A 28 25.69 -17.49 -5.87
N ASP A 29 24.55 -16.98 -5.39
CA ASP A 29 24.41 -15.55 -5.11
C ASP A 29 25.32 -15.14 -3.94
N LYS A 30 25.92 -13.94 -4.05
CA LYS A 30 26.74 -13.32 -2.99
C LYS A 30 26.01 -13.22 -1.65
N TYR A 31 24.67 -13.27 -1.66
CA TYR A 31 23.83 -13.36 -0.47
C TYR A 31 24.20 -14.52 0.45
N TYR A 32 24.61 -15.66 -0.11
CA TYR A 32 25.04 -16.85 0.64
C TYR A 32 26.53 -16.87 0.98
N SER A 33 27.28 -15.84 0.58
CA SER A 33 28.71 -15.76 0.89
C SER A 33 28.94 -15.66 2.39
N LYS A 34 29.79 -16.56 2.90
CA LYS A 34 30.21 -16.59 4.31
C LYS A 34 31.50 -15.81 4.56
N ILE A 35 32.09 -15.23 3.53
CA ILE A 35 33.33 -14.45 3.59
C ILE A 35 33.21 -13.16 2.77
N PHE A 36 33.89 -12.10 3.21
CA PHE A 36 34.08 -10.95 2.34
C PHE A 36 35.22 -11.24 1.37
N SER A 37 35.04 -10.85 0.10
CA SER A 37 36.14 -10.88 -0.88
C SER A 37 36.99 -9.63 -0.72
N PHE A 38 38.32 -9.79 -0.69
CA PHE A 38 39.23 -8.64 -0.69
C PHE A 38 39.08 -7.79 -1.95
N GLU A 39 38.95 -8.43 -3.11
CA GLU A 39 38.87 -7.79 -4.43
C GLU A 39 37.62 -6.91 -4.56
N ASN A 40 36.47 -7.42 -4.11
CA ASN A 40 35.18 -6.76 -4.32
C ASN A 40 34.66 -5.99 -3.09
N GLN A 41 35.19 -6.28 -1.89
CA GLN A 41 34.64 -5.81 -0.61
C GLN A 41 35.77 -5.41 0.36
N LYS A 42 36.90 -4.89 -0.15
CA LYS A 42 38.13 -4.56 0.61
C LYS A 42 37.86 -3.88 1.95
N ARG A 43 37.02 -2.84 1.98
CA ARG A 43 36.66 -2.12 3.22
C ARG A 43 36.01 -3.05 4.26
N PHE A 44 35.02 -3.83 3.86
CA PHE A 44 34.31 -4.75 4.76
C PHE A 44 35.17 -5.94 5.15
N TYR A 45 36.04 -6.40 4.26
CA TYR A 45 37.03 -7.43 4.55
C TYR A 45 37.95 -7.00 5.69
N PHE A 46 38.56 -5.81 5.61
CA PHE A 46 39.44 -5.32 6.67
C PHE A 46 38.70 -5.05 7.97
N LEU A 47 37.53 -4.42 7.92
CA LEU A 47 36.72 -4.19 9.12
C LEU A 47 36.34 -5.52 9.79
N ASN A 48 35.84 -6.48 9.02
CA ASN A 48 35.50 -7.81 9.53
C ASN A 48 36.72 -8.54 10.10
N LYS A 49 37.89 -8.41 9.47
CA LYS A 49 39.13 -9.00 9.95
C LYS A 49 39.59 -8.41 11.29
N ILE A 50 39.41 -7.11 11.50
CA ILE A 50 39.86 -6.41 12.72
C ILE A 50 38.87 -6.60 13.86
N CYS A 51 37.57 -6.43 13.62
CA CYS A 51 36.56 -6.36 14.69
C CYS A 51 35.42 -7.37 14.54
N GLY A 52 35.53 -8.33 13.62
CA GLY A 52 34.49 -9.33 13.36
C GLY A 52 33.23 -8.76 12.69
N PHE A 53 33.23 -7.49 12.28
CA PHE A 53 32.06 -6.77 11.79
C PHE A 53 32.38 -5.84 10.59
N PRO A 54 31.49 -5.65 9.59
CA PRO A 54 30.17 -6.28 9.42
C PRO A 54 30.29 -7.80 9.26
N LEU A 55 29.19 -8.54 9.37
CA LEU A 55 29.15 -9.97 9.06
C LEU A 55 28.82 -10.17 7.57
N PRO A 56 29.43 -11.15 6.89
CA PRO A 56 28.97 -11.62 5.58
C PRO A 56 27.49 -12.05 5.66
N PHE A 57 26.72 -11.81 4.60
CA PHE A 57 25.28 -12.10 4.59
C PHE A 57 24.96 -13.57 4.85
N GLY A 58 25.75 -14.50 4.30
CA GLY A 58 25.60 -15.93 4.57
C GLY A 58 25.71 -16.25 6.06
N LYS A 59 26.67 -15.62 6.76
CA LYS A 59 26.83 -15.78 8.22
C LYS A 59 25.70 -15.13 9.02
N LEU A 60 25.04 -14.09 8.50
CA LEU A 60 23.86 -13.53 9.13
C LEU A 60 22.67 -14.47 8.97
N LEU A 61 22.45 -15.03 7.78
CA LEU A 61 21.36 -15.96 7.52
C LEU A 61 21.44 -17.21 8.40
N GLU A 62 22.64 -17.73 8.62
CA GLU A 62 22.88 -18.85 9.54
C GLU A 62 22.48 -18.54 10.99
N LYS A 63 22.49 -17.27 11.38
CA LYS A 63 22.04 -16.83 12.72
C LYS A 63 20.54 -16.63 12.81
N SER A 64 19.80 -16.78 11.71
CA SER A 64 18.36 -16.61 11.73
C SER A 64 17.70 -17.83 12.39
N ASP A 65 16.84 -17.58 13.37
CA ASP A 65 16.08 -18.64 14.05
C ASP A 65 15.08 -19.30 13.10
N LYS A 66 14.59 -18.54 12.11
CA LYS A 66 13.61 -18.99 11.14
C LYS A 66 13.69 -18.19 9.85
N HIS A 67 13.68 -18.90 8.73
CA HIS A 67 13.61 -18.30 7.39
C HIS A 67 12.28 -18.61 6.73
N TYR A 68 11.55 -17.58 6.31
CA TYR A 68 10.31 -17.72 5.54
C TYR A 68 10.57 -17.60 4.05
N SER A 69 10.10 -18.57 3.27
CA SER A 69 10.28 -18.55 1.81
C SER A 69 8.95 -18.37 1.07
N PHE A 70 8.97 -17.62 -0.02
CA PHE A 70 7.86 -17.50 -0.97
C PHE A 70 7.89 -18.58 -2.06
N PHE A 71 8.94 -19.39 -2.12
CA PHE A 71 9.13 -20.44 -3.12
C PHE A 71 8.68 -21.79 -2.56
N ASP A 72 7.82 -22.49 -3.31
CA ASP A 72 7.35 -23.81 -2.91
C ASP A 72 8.53 -24.80 -2.95
N PRO A 73 8.89 -25.45 -1.82
CA PRO A 73 10.01 -26.39 -1.76
C PRO A 73 9.81 -27.64 -2.63
N LYS A 74 8.57 -27.90 -3.10
CA LYS A 74 8.29 -28.97 -4.08
C LYS A 74 8.71 -28.59 -5.50
N ILE A 75 8.85 -27.30 -5.80
CA ILE A 75 9.11 -26.77 -7.14
C ILE A 75 10.53 -26.21 -7.23
N PHE A 76 10.99 -25.52 -6.19
CA PHE A 76 12.27 -24.83 -6.15
C PHE A 76 13.19 -25.44 -5.09
N ASN A 77 14.46 -25.66 -5.47
CA ASN A 77 15.49 -26.01 -4.51
C ASN A 77 16.02 -24.74 -3.83
N HIS A 78 15.68 -24.57 -2.56
CA HIS A 78 16.10 -23.40 -1.79
C HIS A 78 17.46 -23.65 -1.11
N PRO A 79 18.48 -22.77 -1.27
CA PRO A 79 19.81 -22.95 -0.66
C PRO A 79 19.79 -23.04 0.87
N ILE A 80 18.86 -22.34 1.52
CA ILE A 80 18.56 -22.55 2.95
C ILE A 80 17.65 -23.77 3.06
N LYS A 81 18.10 -24.83 3.74
CA LYS A 81 17.37 -26.11 3.83
C LYS A 81 16.15 -26.09 4.77
N SER A 82 16.18 -25.26 5.80
CA SER A 82 15.13 -25.19 6.83
C SER A 82 14.26 -23.94 6.66
N THR A 83 13.48 -23.88 5.58
CA THR A 83 12.55 -22.78 5.31
C THR A 83 11.12 -23.13 5.69
N THR A 84 10.36 -22.12 6.10
CA THR A 84 8.89 -22.22 6.21
C THR A 84 8.27 -21.59 4.99
N PHE A 85 7.65 -22.41 4.15
CA PHE A 85 6.95 -21.93 2.96
C PHE A 85 5.72 -21.09 3.34
N LEU A 86 5.69 -19.85 2.88
CA LEU A 86 4.55 -18.96 2.97
C LEU A 86 3.64 -19.19 1.77
N LYS A 87 2.66 -20.08 1.94
CA LYS A 87 1.60 -20.26 0.95
C LYS A 87 0.84 -18.95 0.80
N LYS A 88 1.00 -18.27 -0.34
CA LYS A 88 0.18 -17.10 -0.68
C LYS A 88 -1.29 -17.52 -0.59
N LYS A 89 -2.06 -16.85 0.27
CA LYS A 89 -3.52 -16.96 0.21
C LYS A 89 -3.91 -16.54 -1.21
N LYS A 90 -4.60 -17.43 -1.93
CA LYS A 90 -5.18 -17.10 -3.22
C LYS A 90 -6.33 -16.12 -2.92
N ILE A 91 -6.02 -14.84 -2.84
CA ILE A 91 -7.05 -13.81 -2.69
C ILE A 91 -7.64 -13.63 -4.08
N THR A 92 -8.65 -14.43 -4.39
CA THR A 92 -9.42 -14.36 -5.63
C THR A 92 -10.61 -13.42 -5.49
N LYS A 93 -10.58 -12.48 -4.52
CA LYS A 93 -11.69 -11.55 -4.34
C LYS A 93 -11.74 -10.65 -5.58
N LYS A 94 -12.83 -10.77 -6.34
CA LYS A 94 -13.10 -9.91 -7.47
C LYS A 94 -13.16 -8.46 -6.97
N ILE A 95 -12.40 -7.57 -7.60
CA ILE A 95 -12.46 -6.14 -7.29
C ILE A 95 -13.72 -5.59 -7.95
N THR A 96 -14.66 -5.12 -7.14
CA THR A 96 -15.96 -4.62 -7.61
C THR A 96 -16.24 -3.21 -7.13
N LYS A 97 -15.62 -2.78 -6.03
CA LYS A 97 -15.84 -1.46 -5.44
C LYS A 97 -14.51 -0.75 -5.20
N ILE A 98 -14.38 0.46 -5.74
CA ILE A 98 -13.21 1.31 -5.55
C ILE A 98 -13.68 2.64 -4.97
N PHE A 99 -12.97 3.17 -3.98
CA PHE A 99 -13.22 4.52 -3.46
C PHE A 99 -12.05 5.43 -3.76
N PHE A 100 -12.29 6.56 -4.42
CA PHE A 100 -11.31 7.64 -4.56
C PHE A 100 -11.43 8.61 -3.39
N GLY A 101 -10.35 8.71 -2.64
CA GLY A 101 -10.19 9.61 -1.50
C GLY A 101 -10.26 11.09 -1.86
N VAL A 102 -10.07 11.92 -0.86
CA VAL A 102 -10.30 13.37 -0.92
C VAL A 102 -9.11 14.12 -0.35
N SER A 103 -8.79 15.29 -0.91
CA SER A 103 -7.72 16.11 -0.35
C SER A 103 -8.05 16.55 1.07
N SER A 104 -7.05 16.55 1.96
CA SER A 104 -7.11 17.09 3.32
C SER A 104 -7.50 18.56 3.40
N ASN A 105 -7.41 19.29 2.28
CA ASN A 105 -7.89 20.67 2.16
C ASN A 105 -9.43 20.77 2.21
N TRP A 106 -10.15 19.67 2.41
CA TRP A 106 -11.60 19.67 2.55
C TRP A 106 -12.11 20.57 3.68
N VAL A 107 -11.27 20.83 4.69
CA VAL A 107 -11.59 21.73 5.81
C VAL A 107 -11.86 23.17 5.36
N PHE A 108 -11.26 23.62 4.25
CA PHE A 108 -11.43 24.98 3.72
C PHE A 108 -12.68 25.15 2.87
N SER A 109 -13.31 24.06 2.45
CA SER A 109 -14.48 24.08 1.59
C SER A 109 -15.78 23.79 2.35
N HIS A 110 -15.74 23.88 3.68
CA HIS A 110 -16.92 23.69 4.51
C HIS A 110 -17.71 25.01 4.57
N ARG A 111 -19.03 24.94 4.77
CA ARG A 111 -19.85 26.15 4.93
C ARG A 111 -19.50 26.98 6.18
N GLU A 112 -18.77 26.36 7.10
CA GLU A 112 -18.28 26.97 8.32
C GLU A 112 -16.76 26.93 8.28
N ASP A 113 -16.09 27.95 8.81
CA ASP A 113 -14.65 27.87 9.03
C ASP A 113 -14.36 26.81 10.11
N LEU A 114 -13.64 25.76 9.69
CA LEU A 114 -13.25 24.64 10.55
C LEU A 114 -11.77 24.69 10.95
N LEU A 115 -10.97 25.62 10.40
CA LEU A 115 -9.50 25.62 10.54
C LEU A 115 -9.05 25.60 12.01
N HIS A 116 -9.77 26.33 12.86
CA HIS A 116 -9.48 26.47 14.28
C HIS A 116 -10.36 25.59 15.18
N LYS A 117 -11.00 24.56 14.63
CA LYS A 117 -11.95 23.68 15.34
C LYS A 117 -11.51 22.20 15.31
N PRO A 118 -10.39 21.85 15.98
CA PRO A 118 -9.78 20.51 15.87
C PRO A 118 -10.73 19.37 16.29
N LYS A 119 -11.51 19.55 17.37
CA LYS A 119 -12.50 18.56 17.81
C LYS A 119 -13.60 18.29 16.77
N ILE A 120 -13.98 19.32 16.01
CA ILE A 120 -14.99 19.18 14.95
C ILE A 120 -14.37 18.50 13.73
N ILE A 121 -13.13 18.85 13.38
CA ILE A 121 -12.38 18.17 12.31
C ILE A 121 -12.27 16.68 12.60
N GLU A 122 -11.86 16.30 13.81
CA GLU A 122 -11.72 14.90 14.22
C GLU A 122 -13.05 14.15 14.16
N LYS A 123 -14.13 14.75 14.66
CA LYS A 123 -15.48 14.17 14.54
C LYS A 123 -15.88 13.96 13.07
N LYS A 124 -15.61 14.92 12.19
CA LYS A 124 -15.91 14.84 10.76
C LYS A 124 -15.09 13.77 10.04
N ILE A 125 -13.82 13.60 10.42
CA ILE A 125 -12.94 12.53 9.91
C ILE A 125 -13.50 11.16 10.31
N ASN A 126 -13.88 10.98 11.58
CA ASN A 126 -14.49 9.74 12.05
C ASN A 126 -15.81 9.43 11.33
N GLU A 127 -16.69 10.42 11.15
CA GLU A 127 -17.94 10.28 10.39
C GLU A 127 -17.68 9.90 8.91
N ALA A 128 -16.66 10.50 8.28
CA ALA A 128 -16.24 10.18 6.92
C ALA A 128 -15.72 8.73 6.82
N ALA A 129 -14.83 8.31 7.71
CA ALA A 129 -14.31 6.95 7.75
C ALA A 129 -15.44 5.91 7.95
N LEU A 130 -16.40 6.19 8.85
CA LEU A 130 -17.57 5.33 9.04
C LEU A 130 -18.41 5.18 7.76
N LYS A 131 -18.60 6.27 6.99
CA LYS A 131 -19.28 6.20 5.70
C LYS A 131 -18.52 5.34 4.70
N ILE A 132 -17.20 5.49 4.59
CA ILE A 132 -16.36 4.68 3.70
C ILE A 132 -16.43 3.21 4.10
N ASN A 133 -16.25 2.91 5.39
CA ASN A 133 -16.32 1.56 5.93
C ASN A 133 -17.66 0.89 5.67
N LYS A 134 -18.77 1.64 5.75
CA LYS A 134 -20.12 1.13 5.44
C LYS A 134 -20.30 0.78 3.96
N LEU A 135 -19.65 1.50 3.05
CA LEU A 135 -19.67 1.17 1.62
C LEU A 135 -18.88 -0.11 1.32
N CYS A 136 -17.90 -0.41 2.19
CA CYS A 136 -17.02 -1.56 2.12
C CYS A 136 -16.35 -1.68 0.74
N PRO A 137 -15.60 -0.65 0.30
CA PRO A 137 -14.84 -0.74 -0.95
C PRO A 137 -13.77 -1.83 -0.85
N ASP A 138 -13.47 -2.50 -1.96
CA ASP A 138 -12.37 -3.44 -2.03
C ASP A 138 -11.03 -2.70 -2.02
N ILE A 139 -10.99 -1.55 -2.70
CA ILE A 139 -9.81 -0.69 -2.82
C ILE A 139 -10.16 0.74 -2.40
N TYR A 140 -9.31 1.34 -1.57
CA TYR A 140 -9.26 2.77 -1.33
C TYR A 140 -8.03 3.36 -2.03
N ILE A 141 -8.22 4.35 -2.90
CA ILE A 141 -7.14 5.07 -3.55
C ILE A 141 -7.09 6.48 -2.93
N PRO A 142 -6.12 6.78 -2.06
CA PRO A 142 -6.04 8.08 -1.41
C PRO A 142 -5.71 9.18 -2.42
N HIS A 143 -6.24 10.37 -2.17
CA HIS A 143 -5.89 11.53 -2.97
C HIS A 143 -4.41 11.92 -2.72
N PRO A 144 -3.64 12.42 -3.71
CA PRO A 144 -2.21 12.78 -3.52
C PRO A 144 -1.91 13.82 -2.43
N ARG A 145 -2.95 14.52 -1.97
CA ARG A 145 -2.93 15.55 -0.91
C ARG A 145 -3.83 15.18 0.26
N GLU A 146 -4.02 13.89 0.49
CA GLU A 146 -4.71 13.32 1.64
C GLU A 146 -3.68 12.89 2.68
N ASP A 147 -4.00 13.13 3.95
CA ASP A 147 -3.20 12.67 5.08
C ASP A 147 -3.70 11.33 5.61
N GLU A 148 -2.95 10.75 6.55
CA GLU A 148 -3.17 9.40 7.04
C GLU A 148 -4.42 9.26 7.94
N ARG A 149 -5.04 10.37 8.38
CA ARG A 149 -6.08 10.35 9.42
C ARG A 149 -7.32 9.54 9.05
N ILE A 150 -7.76 9.59 7.78
CA ILE A 150 -8.88 8.75 7.32
C ILE A 150 -8.41 7.30 7.10
N ILE A 151 -7.19 7.14 6.56
CA ILE A 151 -6.62 5.85 6.17
C ILE A 151 -6.47 4.94 7.39
N GLU A 152 -5.99 5.49 8.52
CA GLU A 152 -5.83 4.77 9.79
C GLU A 152 -7.17 4.27 10.39
N LEU A 153 -8.30 4.84 9.97
CA LEU A 153 -9.63 4.50 10.45
C LEU A 153 -10.38 3.53 9.51
N LEU A 154 -9.77 3.13 8.39
CA LEU A 154 -10.38 2.20 7.45
C LEU A 154 -10.35 0.77 7.99
N ASN A 155 -11.41 0.00 7.68
CA ASN A 155 -11.46 -1.41 8.04
C ASN A 155 -10.32 -2.20 7.37
N GLU A 156 -9.77 -3.19 8.07
CA GLU A 156 -8.65 -4.05 7.62
C GLU A 156 -8.91 -4.79 6.29
N ASN A 157 -10.17 -4.93 5.89
CA ASN A 157 -10.58 -5.60 4.66
C ASN A 157 -10.57 -4.68 3.43
N ILE A 158 -10.32 -3.37 3.62
CA ILE A 158 -10.18 -2.37 2.57
C ILE A 158 -8.70 -2.27 2.20
N THR A 159 -8.34 -2.58 0.95
CA THR A 159 -6.96 -2.48 0.50
C THR A 159 -6.66 -1.03 0.12
N VAL A 160 -5.71 -0.40 0.80
CA VAL A 160 -5.23 0.94 0.43
C VAL A 160 -4.19 0.81 -0.68
N VAL A 161 -4.44 1.43 -1.84
CA VAL A 161 -3.56 1.39 -3.01
C VAL A 161 -3.12 2.80 -3.36
N ASN A 162 -1.84 3.08 -3.14
CA ASN A 162 -1.23 4.34 -3.56
C ASN A 162 -0.92 4.30 -5.07
N CYS A 163 -1.66 5.09 -5.83
CA CYS A 163 -1.45 5.25 -7.28
C CYS A 163 -1.33 6.74 -7.63
N PRO A 164 -0.23 7.40 -7.24
CA PRO A 164 -0.10 8.86 -7.32
C PRO A 164 -0.16 9.40 -8.76
N ASN A 165 0.20 8.58 -9.75
CA ASN A 165 0.10 8.88 -11.18
C ASN A 165 -0.56 7.69 -11.89
N GLY A 166 -1.61 7.91 -12.68
CA GLY A 166 -2.28 6.86 -13.45
C GLY A 166 -3.37 6.09 -12.70
N SER A 167 -4.00 6.71 -11.70
CA SER A 167 -5.13 6.12 -10.99
C SER A 167 -6.30 5.80 -11.93
N GLU A 168 -6.52 6.66 -12.93
CA GLU A 168 -7.47 6.50 -14.02
C GLU A 168 -7.14 5.29 -14.90
N ASP A 169 -5.87 5.16 -15.32
CA ASP A 169 -5.37 4.04 -16.11
C ASP A 169 -5.49 2.71 -15.37
N PHE A 170 -5.16 2.70 -14.08
CA PHE A 170 -5.28 1.54 -13.22
C PHE A 170 -6.74 1.07 -13.14
N VAL A 171 -7.67 1.98 -12.82
CA VAL A 171 -9.09 1.64 -12.71
C VAL A 171 -9.68 1.25 -14.06
N ASN A 172 -9.31 1.92 -15.15
CA ASN A 172 -9.76 1.57 -16.50
C ASN A 172 -9.31 0.17 -16.92
N LYS A 173 -8.07 -0.21 -16.63
CA LYS A 173 -7.55 -1.57 -16.88
C LYS A 173 -8.25 -2.61 -16.02
N LEU A 174 -8.52 -2.32 -14.75
CA LEU A 174 -9.29 -3.22 -13.89
C LEU A 174 -10.71 -3.43 -14.43
N ALA A 175 -11.34 -2.38 -14.95
CA ALA A 175 -12.69 -2.43 -15.50
C ALA A 175 -12.82 -3.24 -16.79
N LEU A 176 -11.70 -3.61 -17.45
CA LEU A 176 -11.74 -4.51 -18.62
C LEU A 176 -12.20 -5.93 -18.27
N SER A 177 -11.97 -6.35 -17.02
CA SER A 177 -12.27 -7.72 -16.55
C SER A 177 -13.27 -7.75 -15.39
N ASN A 178 -13.69 -6.58 -14.88
CA ASN A 178 -14.56 -6.46 -13.73
C ASN A 178 -15.66 -5.43 -13.95
N GLU A 179 -16.85 -5.70 -13.44
CA GLU A 179 -17.86 -4.67 -13.24
C GLU A 179 -17.51 -3.90 -11.98
N ILE A 180 -17.11 -2.64 -12.15
CA ILE A 180 -16.60 -1.78 -11.08
C ILE A 180 -17.57 -0.64 -10.83
N GLU A 181 -17.89 -0.45 -9.56
CA GLU A 181 -18.47 0.77 -9.03
C GLU A 181 -17.39 1.61 -8.34
N VAL A 182 -17.25 2.86 -8.78
CA VAL A 182 -16.35 3.84 -8.22
C VAL A 182 -17.14 4.81 -7.35
N PHE A 183 -16.78 4.86 -6.09
CA PHE A 183 -17.25 5.82 -5.12
C PHE A 183 -16.29 6.99 -5.05
N THR A 184 -16.82 8.20 -5.01
CA THR A 184 -16.02 9.41 -4.74
C THR A 184 -16.92 10.51 -4.23
N GLU A 185 -16.35 11.54 -3.63
CA GLU A 185 -17.12 12.74 -3.33
C GLU A 185 -17.37 13.56 -4.60
N LYS A 186 -16.32 14.13 -5.19
CA LYS A 186 -16.35 14.90 -6.45
C LYS A 186 -14.99 14.87 -7.13
N SER A 187 -14.25 13.74 -7.07
CA SER A 187 -12.92 13.67 -7.68
C SER A 187 -13.00 13.95 -9.19
N GLY A 188 -12.10 14.78 -9.71
CA GLY A 188 -12.01 15.07 -11.15
C GLY A 188 -11.57 13.86 -11.99
N ILE A 189 -10.97 12.85 -11.35
CA ILE A 189 -10.50 11.65 -12.06
C ILE A 189 -11.62 10.90 -12.78
N VAL A 190 -12.87 11.05 -12.32
CA VAL A 190 -14.03 10.35 -12.88
C VAL A 190 -14.38 10.77 -14.31
N PHE A 191 -13.81 11.89 -14.78
CA PHE A 191 -13.96 12.35 -16.16
C PHE A 191 -13.06 11.57 -17.13
N ASP A 192 -11.97 10.98 -16.64
CA ASP A 192 -11.03 10.17 -17.43
C ASP A 192 -11.32 8.66 -17.34
N LEU A 193 -12.36 8.27 -16.59
CA LEU A 193 -12.78 6.88 -16.44
C LEU A 193 -13.67 6.42 -17.60
N ASN A 194 -13.53 5.15 -17.96
CA ASN A 194 -14.34 4.49 -18.96
C ASN A 194 -15.83 4.64 -18.64
N LYS A 195 -16.64 4.97 -19.66
CA LYS A 195 -18.08 5.20 -19.50
C LYS A 195 -18.84 4.03 -18.91
N LYS A 196 -18.36 2.79 -19.07
CA LYS A 196 -19.00 1.60 -18.52
C LYS A 196 -18.87 1.52 -16.99
N ILE A 197 -17.90 2.21 -16.40
CA ILE A 197 -17.70 2.23 -14.95
C ILE A 197 -18.85 3.02 -14.30
N LYS A 198 -19.52 2.40 -13.34
CA LYS A 198 -20.58 3.03 -12.55
C LYS A 198 -19.94 3.99 -11.55
N ILE A 199 -20.36 5.24 -11.55
CA ILE A 199 -19.86 6.26 -10.61
C ILE A 199 -20.96 6.60 -9.60
N SER A 200 -20.60 6.54 -8.32
CA SER A 200 -21.47 6.86 -7.19
C SER A 200 -20.87 7.99 -6.36
N PHE A 201 -21.53 9.14 -6.42
CA PHE A 201 -21.10 10.35 -5.70
C PHE A 201 -21.66 10.37 -4.27
N ILE A 202 -20.77 10.48 -3.27
CA ILE A 202 -21.09 10.52 -1.84
C ILE A 202 -20.58 11.80 -1.21
N ASP A 203 -21.47 12.60 -0.59
CA ASP A 203 -21.04 13.73 0.22
C ASP A 203 -20.42 13.21 1.52
N LEU A 204 -19.09 13.11 1.52
CA LEU A 204 -18.34 12.44 2.56
C LEU A 204 -18.40 13.24 3.87
N PHE A 205 -18.26 14.57 3.79
CA PHE A 205 -18.25 15.45 4.96
C PHE A 205 -19.58 16.19 5.23
N ASN A 206 -20.60 15.96 4.39
CA ASN A 206 -21.87 16.71 4.40
C ASN A 206 -21.62 18.22 4.21
N ARG A 207 -20.69 18.59 3.33
CA ARG A 207 -20.24 19.99 3.17
C ARG A 207 -21.00 20.74 2.09
N PHE A 208 -21.69 20.04 1.19
CA PHE A 208 -22.43 20.65 0.10
C PHE A 208 -23.93 20.73 0.41
N SER A 209 -24.65 21.66 -0.22
CA SER A 209 -26.10 21.59 -0.26
C SER A 209 -26.58 20.52 -1.23
N LYS A 210 -27.79 20.01 -1.00
CA LYS A 210 -28.40 19.03 -1.90
C LYS A 210 -28.47 19.57 -3.33
N SER A 211 -28.83 20.84 -3.51
CA SER A 211 -28.90 21.50 -4.81
C SER A 211 -27.53 21.60 -5.49
N GLU A 212 -26.46 21.99 -4.79
CA GLU A 212 -25.10 22.02 -5.35
C GLU A 212 -24.62 20.63 -5.77
N TYR A 213 -24.91 19.63 -4.94
CA TYR A 213 -24.49 18.26 -5.18
C TYR A 213 -25.25 17.63 -6.35
N ASP A 214 -26.57 17.85 -6.43
CA ASP A 214 -27.42 17.39 -7.53
C ASP A 214 -27.07 18.10 -8.85
N LYS A 215 -26.74 19.40 -8.80
CA LYS A 215 -26.24 20.14 -9.97
C LYS A 215 -24.98 19.49 -10.54
N PHE A 216 -24.00 19.17 -9.70
CA PHE A 216 -22.78 18.51 -10.15
C PHE A 216 -23.06 17.13 -10.73
N LYS A 217 -23.89 16.32 -10.08
CA LYS A 217 -24.30 15.00 -10.61
C LYS A 217 -24.94 15.12 -11.98
N ASN A 218 -25.79 16.12 -12.20
CA ASN A 218 -26.44 16.35 -13.48
C ASN A 218 -25.44 16.78 -14.55
N GLN A 219 -24.52 17.69 -14.24
CA GLN A 219 -23.43 18.07 -15.15
C GLN A 219 -22.55 16.87 -15.54
N TYR A 220 -22.23 16.00 -14.59
CA TYR A 220 -21.50 14.76 -14.87
C TYR A 220 -22.28 13.80 -15.78
N LYS A 221 -23.60 13.67 -15.56
CA LYS A 221 -24.47 12.84 -16.42
C LYS A 221 -24.49 13.35 -17.85
N GLU A 222 -24.57 14.66 -18.05
CA GLU A 222 -24.52 15.25 -19.40
C GLU A 222 -23.16 15.04 -20.06
N PHE A 223 -22.05 15.21 -19.32
CA PHE A 223 -20.71 14.89 -19.80
C PHE A 223 -20.58 13.42 -20.27
N LYS A 224 -21.14 12.47 -19.51
CA LYS A 224 -21.16 11.03 -19.87
C LYS A 224 -21.97 10.71 -21.12
N LYS A 225 -22.93 11.56 -21.49
CA LYS A 225 -23.72 11.41 -22.73
C LYS A 225 -22.99 12.02 -23.94
N SER A 226 -22.26 13.12 -23.73
CA SER A 226 -21.64 13.89 -24.82
C SER A 226 -20.32 13.33 -25.30
N ASN A 227 -19.58 12.64 -24.43
CA ASN A 227 -18.33 11.96 -24.75
C ASN A 227 -18.52 10.49 -24.74
#